data_AF-A0A538RWG0-F1
#
_entry.id   AF-A0A538RWG0-F1
#
_cell.length_a   1.000
_cell.length_b   1.000
_cell.length_c   1.000
_cell.angle_alpha   90.00
_cell.angle_beta   90.00
_cell.angle_gamma   90.00
#
_symmetry.space_group_name_H-M   'P 1'
#
loop_
_entity.id
_entity.type
_entity.pdbx_description
1 polymer ?
#
loop_
_entity_poly.entity_id
_entity_poly.type
_entity_poly.pdbx_seq_one_letter_code
_entity_poly.pdbx_strand_id
1 'polypeptide(L)'
;LITVLKDLGYDVLPSSGIGIKPVSPEGTKRLVRMAIRYALDKKLPSVTLMHKGNIMKFTEGAFKDWGYELAKAEFRDRIVTEDEVAKGADGKGKLLIKDRIADSMFQQIQLRPDEYSVIATPNLNGDYLSDAAAAMTGGIGLAAGANIGDRAAMFEATHGTAPKYTGKNMANPGAVLLSGVLLLEHLKWDEAARLVNGALEATFAESEATAVKGPGGKLYVTYDIARQFAGYGAEAGAGSSEFADRIITHVKKM
;
A
#
# COMPACT_ATOMS: atom_id res chain seq x y z
N LEU A 1 -29.39 -7.19 20.31
CA LEU A 1 -29.25 -6.26 19.17
C LEU A 1 -30.39 -6.39 18.16
N ILE A 2 -30.74 -7.60 17.69
CA ILE A 2 -31.90 -7.80 16.79
C ILE A 2 -33.20 -7.22 17.38
N THR A 3 -33.49 -7.46 18.66
CA THR A 3 -34.66 -6.87 19.34
C THR A 3 -34.62 -5.34 19.28
N VAL A 4 -33.49 -4.73 19.65
CA VAL A 4 -33.30 -3.27 19.57
C VAL A 4 -33.53 -2.73 18.15
N LEU A 5 -33.04 -3.42 17.12
CA LEU A 5 -33.25 -3.00 15.73
C LEU A 5 -34.74 -3.08 15.33
N LYS A 6 -35.45 -4.11 15.78
CA LYS A 6 -36.91 -4.24 15.58
C LYS A 6 -37.68 -3.14 16.31
N ASP A 7 -37.29 -2.81 17.53
CA ASP A 7 -37.88 -1.71 18.31
C ASP A 7 -37.64 -0.35 17.63
N LEU A 8 -36.53 -0.21 16.90
CA LEU A 8 -36.23 0.95 16.05
C LEU A 8 -36.90 0.92 14.66
N GLY A 9 -37.74 -0.09 14.38
CA GLY A 9 -38.51 -0.21 13.15
C GLY A 9 -37.79 -0.90 11.98
N TYR A 10 -36.65 -1.54 12.22
CA TYR A 10 -35.93 -2.30 11.19
C TYR A 10 -36.38 -3.76 11.15
N ASP A 11 -36.69 -4.26 9.95
CA ASP A 11 -36.97 -5.68 9.73
C ASP A 11 -35.67 -6.46 9.51
N VAL A 12 -35.30 -7.28 10.50
CA VAL A 12 -34.08 -8.09 10.49
C VAL A 12 -34.45 -9.52 10.83
N LEU A 13 -33.95 -10.46 10.01
CA LEU A 13 -34.20 -11.89 10.19
C LEU A 13 -33.66 -12.37 11.55
N PRO A 14 -34.42 -13.19 12.31
CA PRO A 14 -33.96 -13.69 13.61
C PRO A 14 -32.65 -14.50 13.58
N SER A 15 -32.33 -15.09 12.42
CA SER A 15 -31.11 -15.87 12.20
C SER A 15 -29.89 -15.05 11.76
N SER A 16 -30.03 -13.73 11.63
CA SER A 16 -28.94 -12.86 11.15
C SER A 16 -27.82 -12.69 12.18
N GLY A 17 -26.57 -12.85 11.75
CA GLY A 17 -25.42 -12.26 12.44
C GLY A 17 -25.42 -10.74 12.26
N ILE A 18 -25.03 -9.98 13.29
CA ILE A 18 -25.08 -8.51 13.26
C ILE A 18 -23.70 -7.92 13.49
N GLY A 19 -23.29 -6.99 12.62
CA GLY A 19 -22.09 -6.18 12.77
C GLY A 19 -22.41 -4.69 12.86
N ILE A 20 -21.53 -3.92 13.49
CA ILE A 20 -21.60 -2.45 13.58
C ILE A 20 -20.32 -1.89 12.96
N LYS A 21 -20.46 -0.91 12.06
CA LYS A 21 -19.33 -0.27 11.36
C LYS A 21 -19.22 1.20 11.79
N PRO A 22 -18.52 1.52 12.89
CA PRO A 22 -18.28 2.90 13.28
C PRO A 22 -17.21 3.53 12.37
N VAL A 23 -17.45 4.77 11.95
CA VAL A 23 -16.45 5.63 11.30
C VAL A 23 -16.60 7.01 11.92
N SER A 24 -15.51 7.58 12.43
CA SER A 24 -15.55 8.85 13.16
C SER A 24 -14.78 9.97 12.44
N PRO A 25 -15.15 11.24 12.67
CA PRO A 25 -14.41 12.37 12.12
C PRO A 25 -12.97 12.42 12.66
N GLU A 26 -12.74 12.09 13.94
CA GLU A 26 -11.41 12.14 14.56
C GLU A 26 -10.45 11.16 13.86
N GLY A 27 -10.89 9.91 13.68
CA GLY A 27 -10.08 8.88 13.00
C GLY A 27 -9.84 9.23 11.54
N THR A 28 -10.87 9.68 10.84
CA THR A 28 -10.79 10.08 9.42
C THR A 28 -9.83 11.25 9.23
N LYS A 29 -10.04 12.34 9.99
CA LYS A 29 -9.23 13.57 9.90
C LYS A 29 -7.77 13.28 10.24
N ARG A 30 -7.51 12.42 11.23
CA ARG A 30 -6.15 11.99 11.58
C ARG A 30 -5.45 11.26 10.44
N LEU A 31 -6.10 10.26 9.84
CA LEU A 31 -5.56 9.50 8.71
C LEU A 31 -5.30 10.41 7.50
N VAL A 32 -6.31 11.17 7.07
CA VAL A 32 -6.23 12.02 5.87
C VAL A 32 -5.17 13.10 6.03
N ARG A 33 -5.01 13.67 7.24
CA ARG A 33 -3.93 14.62 7.54
C ARG A 33 -2.55 14.01 7.33
N MET A 34 -2.34 12.77 7.78
CA MET A 34 -1.08 12.07 7.59
C MET A 34 -0.84 11.79 6.10
N ALA A 35 -1.87 11.35 5.36
CA ALA A 35 -1.78 11.10 3.92
C ALA A 35 -1.41 12.36 3.12
N ILE A 36 -2.06 13.50 3.41
CA ILE A 36 -1.76 14.78 2.76
C ILE A 36 -0.34 15.25 3.09
N ARG A 37 0.07 15.19 4.36
CA ARG A 37 1.45 15.55 4.76
C ARG A 37 2.47 14.67 4.05
N TYR A 38 2.26 13.36 4.03
CA TYR A 38 3.12 12.42 3.32
C TYR A 38 3.24 12.75 1.83
N ALA A 39 2.11 12.98 1.15
CA ALA A 39 2.10 13.35 -0.26
C ALA A 39 2.86 14.65 -0.51
N LEU A 40 2.67 15.65 0.34
CA LEU A 40 3.34 16.94 0.21
C LEU A 40 4.86 16.85 0.47
N ASP A 41 5.27 16.12 1.50
CA ASP A 41 6.69 15.93 1.85
C ASP A 41 7.45 15.16 0.78
N LYS A 42 6.83 14.12 0.22
CA LYS A 42 7.38 13.29 -0.86
C LYS A 42 7.13 13.87 -2.25
N LYS A 43 6.47 15.03 -2.35
CA LYS A 43 6.10 15.72 -3.62
C LYS A 43 5.30 14.82 -4.58
N LEU A 44 4.40 14.02 -4.04
CA LEU A 44 3.50 13.15 -4.79
C LEU A 44 2.33 13.94 -5.39
N PRO A 45 1.81 13.54 -6.56
CA PRO A 45 0.89 14.36 -7.33
C PRO A 45 -0.55 14.35 -6.80
N SER A 46 -0.98 13.28 -6.11
CA SER A 46 -2.38 13.17 -5.66
C SER A 46 -2.58 12.39 -4.35
N VAL A 47 -3.66 12.73 -3.65
CA VAL A 47 -4.31 11.93 -2.61
C VAL A 47 -5.72 11.57 -3.08
N THR A 48 -6.03 10.27 -3.10
CA THR A 48 -7.35 9.74 -3.49
C THR A 48 -8.06 9.19 -2.25
N LEU A 49 -9.27 9.68 -1.98
CA LEU A 49 -10.14 9.14 -0.93
C LEU A 49 -10.98 7.99 -1.51
N MET A 50 -10.70 6.74 -1.12
CA MET A 50 -11.47 5.59 -1.57
C MET A 50 -12.60 5.27 -0.59
N HIS A 51 -13.83 5.17 -1.10
CA HIS A 51 -15.02 5.01 -0.25
C HIS A 51 -16.18 4.36 -1.02
N LYS A 52 -17.17 3.77 -0.34
CA LYS A 52 -18.44 3.27 -0.90
C LYS A 52 -19.62 4.12 -0.41
N GLY A 53 -19.42 5.44 -0.42
CA GLY A 53 -20.36 6.41 0.17
C GLY A 53 -21.67 6.58 -0.58
N ASN A 54 -21.76 6.11 -1.83
CA ASN A 54 -23.03 6.04 -2.56
C ASN A 54 -24.03 5.05 -1.94
N ILE A 55 -23.53 3.99 -1.28
CA ILE A 55 -24.34 3.01 -0.55
C ILE A 55 -24.30 3.30 0.95
N MET A 56 -23.11 3.42 1.54
CA MET A 56 -22.90 3.63 2.98
C MET A 56 -22.72 5.11 3.30
N LYS A 57 -23.80 5.90 3.14
CA LYS A 57 -23.78 7.37 3.20
C LYS A 57 -23.20 7.92 4.51
N PHE A 58 -23.59 7.36 5.65
CA PHE A 58 -23.25 7.91 6.97
C PHE A 58 -21.94 7.38 7.57
N THR A 59 -21.24 6.48 6.88
CA THR A 59 -19.94 5.97 7.32
C THR A 59 -18.88 6.25 6.29
N GLU A 60 -18.99 5.66 5.10
CA GLU A 60 -18.00 5.88 4.03
C GLU A 60 -18.25 7.17 3.24
N GLY A 61 -19.51 7.62 3.13
CA GLY A 61 -19.80 8.97 2.64
C GLY A 61 -19.23 10.02 3.59
N ALA A 62 -19.47 9.86 4.89
CA ALA A 62 -18.91 10.72 5.93
C ALA A 62 -17.36 10.71 5.94
N PHE A 63 -16.71 9.56 5.75
CA PHE A 63 -15.25 9.47 5.58
C PHE A 63 -14.74 10.39 4.46
N LYS A 64 -15.37 10.31 3.28
CA LYS A 64 -15.02 11.15 2.13
C LYS A 64 -15.25 12.63 2.45
N ASP A 65 -16.41 12.97 2.99
CA ASP A 65 -16.78 14.36 3.29
C ASP A 65 -15.85 14.99 4.33
N TRP A 66 -15.55 14.30 5.45
CA TRP A 66 -14.60 14.77 6.45
C TRP A 66 -13.16 14.86 5.92
N GLY A 67 -12.78 13.99 4.99
CA GLY A 67 -11.49 14.06 4.30
C GLY A 67 -11.35 15.34 3.47
N TYR A 68 -12.36 15.68 2.67
CA TYR A 68 -12.40 16.95 1.92
C TYR A 68 -12.49 18.17 2.84
N GLU A 69 -13.28 18.09 3.90
CA GLU A 69 -13.39 19.16 4.92
C GLU A 69 -12.02 19.48 5.51
N LEU A 70 -11.28 18.46 5.97
CA LEU A 70 -9.93 18.63 6.49
C LEU A 70 -8.97 19.20 5.44
N ALA A 71 -8.97 18.63 4.23
CA ALA A 71 -8.08 19.08 3.15
C ALA A 71 -8.26 20.58 2.88
N LYS A 72 -9.51 21.04 2.82
CA LYS A 72 -9.85 22.46 2.62
C LYS A 72 -9.56 23.31 3.85
N ALA A 73 -9.76 22.80 5.07
CA ALA A 73 -9.55 23.57 6.29
C ALA A 73 -8.07 23.77 6.64
N GLU A 74 -7.24 22.75 6.43
CA GLU A 74 -5.84 22.75 6.91
C GLU A 74 -4.81 22.94 5.79
N PHE A 75 -5.16 22.69 4.53
CA PHE A 75 -4.20 22.64 3.41
C PHE A 75 -4.64 23.44 2.18
N ARG A 76 -5.59 24.38 2.32
CA ARG A 76 -6.23 25.13 1.20
C ARG A 76 -5.24 25.66 0.16
N ASP A 77 -4.15 26.27 0.60
CA ASP A 77 -3.19 26.94 -0.28
C ASP A 77 -2.29 25.95 -1.04
N ARG A 78 -2.23 24.69 -0.57
CA ARG A 78 -1.35 23.64 -1.09
C ARG A 78 -2.09 22.59 -1.92
N ILE A 79 -3.42 22.65 -1.97
CA ILE A 79 -4.26 21.65 -2.60
C ILE A 79 -5.21 22.25 -3.63
N VAL A 80 -5.62 21.41 -4.58
CA VAL A 80 -6.73 21.65 -5.50
C VAL A 80 -7.61 20.41 -5.53
N THR A 81 -8.94 20.57 -5.64
CA THR A 81 -9.83 19.41 -5.79
C THR A 81 -10.06 19.08 -7.27
N GLU A 82 -10.35 17.82 -7.58
CA GLU A 82 -10.69 17.41 -8.96
C GLU A 82 -11.86 18.21 -9.55
N ASP A 83 -12.88 18.51 -8.74
CA ASP A 83 -14.01 19.38 -9.13
C ASP A 83 -13.58 20.83 -9.45
N GLU A 84 -12.58 21.37 -8.76
CA GLU A 84 -12.05 22.72 -9.05
C GLU A 84 -11.27 22.72 -10.37
N VAL A 85 -10.45 21.68 -10.61
CA VAL A 85 -9.74 21.51 -11.88
C VAL A 85 -10.74 21.36 -13.04
N ALA A 86 -11.80 20.56 -12.87
CA ALA A 86 -12.85 20.41 -13.88
C ALA A 86 -13.58 21.73 -14.18
N LYS A 87 -13.60 22.68 -13.24
CA LYS A 87 -14.15 24.03 -13.39
C LYS A 87 -13.12 25.06 -13.87
N GLY A 88 -11.91 24.63 -14.22
CA GLY A 88 -10.87 25.47 -14.81
C GLY A 88 -9.86 26.07 -13.82
N ALA A 89 -9.82 25.62 -12.57
CA ALA A 89 -8.78 26.05 -11.63
C ALA A 89 -7.40 25.52 -12.04
N ASP A 90 -6.36 26.36 -11.90
CA ASP A 90 -4.97 25.92 -12.11
C ASP A 90 -4.50 25.02 -10.96
N GLY A 91 -4.19 23.76 -11.29
CA GLY A 91 -3.65 22.78 -10.36
C GLY A 91 -2.11 22.75 -10.30
N LYS A 92 -1.42 23.57 -11.07
CA LYS A 92 0.04 23.52 -11.17
C LYS A 92 0.70 23.80 -9.82
N GLY A 93 1.56 22.88 -9.38
CA GLY A 93 2.28 22.98 -8.11
C GLY A 93 1.42 22.70 -6.87
N LYS A 94 0.16 22.29 -7.03
CA LYS A 94 -0.75 21.91 -5.93
C LYS A 94 -0.96 20.40 -5.90
N LEU A 95 -1.17 19.87 -4.71
CA LEU A 95 -1.55 18.48 -4.52
C LEU A 95 -3.03 18.28 -4.93
N LEU A 96 -3.28 17.33 -5.83
CA LEU A 96 -4.64 16.99 -6.25
C LEU A 96 -5.35 16.14 -5.20
N ILE A 97 -6.50 16.60 -4.71
CA ILE A 97 -7.40 15.82 -3.86
C ILE A 97 -8.58 15.34 -4.71
N LYS A 98 -8.76 14.03 -4.77
CA LYS A 98 -9.83 13.37 -5.52
C LYS A 98 -10.43 12.22 -4.72
N ASP A 99 -11.53 11.65 -5.20
CA ASP A 99 -12.16 10.48 -4.60
C ASP A 99 -12.60 9.46 -5.65
N ARG A 100 -12.68 8.20 -5.25
CA ARG A 100 -13.17 7.11 -6.10
C ARG A 100 -14.03 6.16 -5.29
N ILE A 101 -15.04 5.60 -5.96
CA ILE A 101 -15.87 4.55 -5.38
C ILE A 101 -15.05 3.27 -5.22
N ALA A 102 -15.15 2.58 -4.08
CA ALA A 102 -14.32 1.44 -3.71
C ALA A 102 -14.21 0.34 -4.78
N ASP A 103 -15.33 -0.10 -5.36
CA ASP A 103 -15.34 -1.10 -6.43
C ASP A 103 -14.69 -0.59 -7.73
N SER A 104 -14.92 0.68 -8.08
CA SER A 104 -14.25 1.31 -9.20
C SER A 104 -12.74 1.39 -8.97
N MET A 105 -12.29 1.62 -7.74
CA MET A 105 -10.86 1.71 -7.39
C MET A 105 -10.08 0.45 -7.79
N PHE A 106 -10.66 -0.74 -7.64
CA PHE A 106 -10.02 -1.99 -8.10
C PHE A 106 -9.84 -2.04 -9.62
N GLN A 107 -10.77 -1.49 -10.40
CA GLN A 107 -10.60 -1.38 -11.85
C GLN A 107 -9.54 -0.34 -12.20
N GLN A 108 -9.56 0.78 -11.47
CA GLN A 108 -8.68 1.91 -11.72
C GLN A 108 -7.20 1.59 -11.47
N ILE A 109 -6.86 0.86 -10.41
CA ILE A 109 -5.47 0.43 -10.20
C ILE A 109 -4.97 -0.51 -11.30
N GLN A 110 -5.85 -1.25 -11.97
CA GLN A 110 -5.49 -2.16 -13.07
C GLN A 110 -5.39 -1.45 -14.42
N LEU A 111 -6.33 -0.56 -14.72
CA LEU A 111 -6.44 0.08 -16.03
C LEU A 111 -5.65 1.38 -16.14
N ARG A 112 -5.47 2.09 -15.02
CA ARG A 112 -4.89 3.44 -14.93
C ARG A 112 -4.01 3.60 -13.67
N PRO A 113 -3.07 2.68 -13.39
CA PRO A 113 -2.27 2.72 -12.16
C PRO A 113 -1.47 4.03 -11.98
N ASP A 114 -1.01 4.61 -13.09
CA ASP A 114 -0.22 5.84 -13.14
C ASP A 114 -1.00 7.10 -12.71
N GLU A 115 -2.33 7.04 -12.71
CA GLU A 115 -3.16 8.14 -12.21
C GLU A 115 -3.23 8.22 -10.68
N TYR A 116 -2.73 7.22 -9.93
CA TYR A 116 -2.88 7.13 -8.47
C TYR A 116 -1.54 7.09 -7.75
N SER A 117 -1.44 7.79 -6.63
CA SER A 117 -0.21 7.84 -5.82
C SER A 117 -0.48 7.55 -4.35
N VAL A 118 -1.07 8.49 -3.60
CA VAL A 118 -1.49 8.23 -2.22
C VAL A 118 -2.98 7.91 -2.21
N ILE A 119 -3.36 6.81 -1.56
CA ILE A 119 -4.77 6.42 -1.42
C ILE A 119 -5.09 6.32 0.07
N ALA A 120 -6.05 7.12 0.53
CA ALA A 120 -6.55 7.08 1.90
C ALA A 120 -7.91 6.40 1.95
N THR A 121 -8.06 5.41 2.82
CA THR A 121 -9.21 4.50 2.86
C THR A 121 -9.72 4.35 4.30
N PRO A 122 -11.01 4.00 4.50
CA PRO A 122 -11.42 3.29 5.70
C PRO A 122 -10.70 1.93 5.82
N ASN A 123 -10.66 1.38 7.03
CA ASN A 123 -9.89 0.16 7.38
C ASN A 123 -10.06 -0.99 6.35
N LEU A 124 -11.28 -1.51 6.20
CA LEU A 124 -11.54 -2.66 5.31
C LEU A 124 -11.21 -2.40 3.83
N ASN A 125 -11.45 -1.19 3.33
CA ASN A 125 -11.13 -0.86 1.94
C ASN A 125 -9.61 -0.84 1.72
N GLY A 126 -8.85 -0.39 2.74
CA GLY A 126 -7.40 -0.37 2.71
C GLY A 126 -6.82 -1.77 2.64
N ASP A 127 -7.30 -2.64 3.51
CA ASP A 127 -6.93 -4.06 3.57
C ASP A 127 -7.08 -4.75 2.20
N TYR A 128 -8.27 -4.64 1.59
CA TYR A 128 -8.51 -5.26 0.28
C TYR A 128 -7.69 -4.62 -0.84
N LEU A 129 -7.58 -3.29 -0.86
CA LEU A 129 -6.88 -2.60 -1.95
C LEU A 129 -5.36 -2.85 -1.87
N SER A 130 -4.76 -2.85 -0.68
CA SER A 130 -3.33 -3.07 -0.51
C SER A 130 -2.93 -4.49 -0.95
N ASP A 131 -3.75 -5.50 -0.62
CA ASP A 131 -3.51 -6.87 -1.04
C ASP A 131 -3.65 -7.04 -2.56
N ALA A 132 -4.66 -6.42 -3.15
CA ALA A 132 -4.83 -6.43 -4.61
C ALA A 132 -3.65 -5.74 -5.32
N ALA A 133 -3.20 -4.58 -4.82
CA ALA A 133 -2.05 -3.88 -5.36
C ALA A 133 -0.76 -4.71 -5.23
N ALA A 134 -0.51 -5.32 -4.06
CA ALA A 134 0.64 -6.20 -3.85
C ALA A 134 0.62 -7.41 -4.79
N ALA A 135 -0.56 -8.03 -5.01
CA ALA A 135 -0.71 -9.14 -5.93
C ALA A 135 -0.35 -8.76 -7.38
N MET A 136 -0.67 -7.54 -7.81
CA MET A 136 -0.35 -7.03 -9.14
C MET A 136 1.14 -6.76 -9.36
N THR A 137 1.90 -6.47 -8.30
CA THR A 137 3.31 -6.06 -8.39
C THR A 137 4.31 -7.15 -7.99
N GLY A 138 3.90 -8.42 -7.96
CA GLY A 138 4.79 -9.55 -7.66
C GLY A 138 4.49 -10.30 -6.35
N GLY A 139 3.46 -9.87 -5.61
CA GLY A 139 2.89 -10.58 -4.47
C GLY A 139 3.22 -9.98 -3.10
N ILE A 140 2.51 -10.46 -2.08
CA ILE A 140 2.61 -9.99 -0.68
C ILE A 140 4.00 -10.20 -0.05
N GLY A 141 4.84 -11.07 -0.63
CA GLY A 141 6.22 -11.32 -0.19
C GLY A 141 7.16 -10.13 -0.40
N LEU A 142 6.74 -9.13 -1.19
CA LEU A 142 7.44 -7.87 -1.42
C LEU A 142 6.67 -6.65 -0.89
N ALA A 143 5.51 -6.86 -0.28
CA ALA A 143 4.72 -5.78 0.31
C ALA A 143 5.31 -5.37 1.66
N ALA A 144 5.76 -4.12 1.77
CA ALA A 144 6.21 -3.53 3.02
C ALA A 144 5.03 -2.94 3.81
N GLY A 145 5.12 -3.00 5.13
CA GLY A 145 4.08 -2.51 6.04
C GLY A 145 4.62 -1.52 7.08
N ALA A 146 3.78 -0.56 7.44
CA ALA A 146 4.04 0.35 8.54
C ALA A 146 2.76 0.72 9.27
N ASN A 147 2.79 0.63 10.60
CA ASN A 147 1.78 1.10 11.52
C ASN A 147 2.27 2.38 12.20
N ILE A 148 1.81 3.54 11.72
CA ILE A 148 2.32 4.86 12.13
C ILE A 148 1.26 5.59 12.96
N GLY A 149 1.64 6.00 14.17
CA GLY A 149 0.86 6.87 15.05
C GLY A 149 1.59 8.18 15.37
N ASP A 150 1.01 8.98 16.27
CA ASP A 150 1.51 10.33 16.55
C ASP A 150 2.75 10.31 17.46
N ARG A 151 2.96 9.20 18.18
CA ARG A 151 4.03 9.04 19.19
C ARG A 151 4.98 7.88 18.91
N ALA A 152 4.60 6.98 17.99
CA ALA A 152 5.35 5.76 17.70
C ALA A 152 5.02 5.28 16.29
N ALA A 153 5.96 4.56 15.69
CA ALA A 153 5.78 3.85 14.44
C ALA A 153 6.35 2.44 14.57
N MET A 154 5.67 1.46 13.97
CA MET A 154 6.10 0.06 13.86
C MET A 154 6.20 -0.29 12.39
N PHE A 155 7.26 -0.97 11.99
CA PHE A 155 7.50 -1.39 10.62
C PHE A 155 7.58 -2.91 10.57
N GLU A 156 6.74 -3.53 9.77
CA GLU A 156 6.56 -4.98 9.75
C GLU A 156 6.20 -5.46 8.35
N ALA A 157 6.58 -6.70 8.04
CA ALA A 157 6.16 -7.33 6.79
C ALA A 157 4.64 -7.53 6.79
N THR A 158 3.98 -7.29 5.65
CA THR A 158 2.52 -7.44 5.53
C THR A 158 2.08 -8.91 5.67
N HIS A 159 2.94 -9.86 5.33
CA HIS A 159 2.61 -11.28 5.38
C HIS A 159 2.66 -11.86 6.81
N GLY A 160 1.88 -12.92 7.04
CA GLY A 160 1.92 -13.68 8.29
C GLY A 160 3.15 -14.59 8.44
N THR A 161 3.12 -15.46 9.47
CA THR A 161 4.27 -16.27 9.91
C THR A 161 4.67 -17.43 8.98
N ALA A 162 3.80 -17.78 8.02
CA ALA A 162 4.00 -18.86 7.05
C ALA A 162 4.73 -20.13 7.60
N PRO A 163 4.16 -20.85 8.59
CA PRO A 163 4.86 -21.90 9.35
C PRO A 163 5.50 -23.02 8.51
N LYS A 164 4.98 -23.27 7.31
CA LYS A 164 5.50 -24.27 6.36
C LYS A 164 6.93 -23.98 5.87
N TYR A 165 7.42 -22.74 6.01
CA TYR A 165 8.76 -22.32 5.56
C TYR A 165 9.77 -22.13 6.72
N THR A 166 9.33 -22.30 7.97
CA THR A 166 10.19 -22.11 9.15
C THR A 166 11.43 -23.01 9.08
N GLY A 167 12.60 -22.39 9.26
CA GLY A 167 13.90 -23.09 9.28
C GLY A 167 14.37 -23.62 7.93
N LYS A 168 13.66 -23.34 6.82
CA LYS A 168 14.01 -23.90 5.49
C LYS A 168 14.92 -23.01 4.65
N ASN A 169 15.23 -21.79 5.10
CA ASN A 169 15.98 -20.81 4.31
C ASN A 169 15.36 -20.53 2.92
N MET A 170 14.02 -20.51 2.83
CA MET A 170 13.29 -20.33 1.56
C MET A 170 12.41 -19.08 1.50
N ALA A 171 12.03 -18.51 2.65
CA ALA A 171 11.12 -17.37 2.67
C ALA A 171 11.76 -16.14 2.02
N ASN A 172 11.00 -15.36 1.27
CA ASN A 172 11.45 -14.10 0.71
C ASN A 172 11.60 -13.05 1.82
N PRO A 173 12.81 -12.55 2.14
CA PRO A 173 12.98 -11.51 3.15
C PRO A 173 12.67 -10.11 2.62
N GLY A 174 12.23 -9.97 1.37
CA GLY A 174 11.97 -8.69 0.72
C GLY A 174 10.99 -7.80 1.48
N ALA A 175 9.84 -8.32 1.91
CA ALA A 175 8.86 -7.56 2.68
C ALA A 175 9.43 -6.96 3.98
N VAL A 176 10.19 -7.74 4.76
CA VAL A 176 10.80 -7.23 6.01
C VAL A 176 11.93 -6.24 5.72
N LEU A 177 12.72 -6.49 4.67
CA LEU A 177 13.78 -5.58 4.23
C LEU A 177 13.22 -4.23 3.77
N LEU A 178 12.17 -4.25 2.93
CA LEU A 178 11.49 -3.04 2.47
C LEU A 178 10.75 -2.33 3.60
N SER A 179 10.25 -3.05 4.60
CA SER A 179 9.73 -2.42 5.82
C SER A 179 10.84 -1.71 6.62
N GLY A 180 12.05 -2.28 6.61
CA GLY A 180 13.26 -1.60 7.10
C GLY A 180 13.61 -0.35 6.28
N VAL A 181 13.42 -0.37 4.96
CA VAL A 181 13.57 0.83 4.11
C VAL A 181 12.56 1.90 4.51
N LEU A 182 11.29 1.55 4.72
CA LEU A 182 10.27 2.49 5.21
C LEU A 182 10.64 3.10 6.57
N LEU A 183 11.26 2.32 7.47
CA LEU A 183 11.80 2.83 8.74
C LEU A 183 12.90 3.87 8.50
N LEU A 184 13.86 3.59 7.62
CA LEU A 184 14.94 4.52 7.29
C LEU A 184 14.38 5.84 6.72
N GLU A 185 13.41 5.77 5.81
CA GLU A 185 12.72 6.94 5.29
C GLU A 185 11.97 7.72 6.38
N HIS A 186 11.34 7.01 7.32
CA HIS A 186 10.66 7.64 8.46
C HIS A 186 11.64 8.40 9.36
N LEU A 187 12.84 7.84 9.58
CA LEU A 187 13.94 8.46 10.32
C LEU A 187 14.70 9.54 9.52
N LYS A 188 14.28 9.82 8.28
CA LYS A 188 14.94 10.76 7.34
C LYS A 188 16.36 10.33 6.95
N TRP A 189 16.67 9.04 7.04
CA TRP A 189 17.92 8.46 6.55
C TRP A 189 17.77 8.06 5.08
N ASP A 190 17.40 9.03 4.25
CA ASP A 190 16.99 8.80 2.85
C ASP A 190 18.14 8.24 1.99
N GLU A 191 19.40 8.54 2.33
CA GLU A 191 20.57 7.96 1.65
C GLU A 191 20.67 6.44 1.89
N ALA A 192 20.57 6.00 3.14
CA ALA A 192 20.57 4.59 3.49
C ALA A 192 19.36 3.86 2.89
N ALA A 193 18.18 4.48 2.91
CA ALA A 193 16.99 3.94 2.27
C ALA A 193 17.19 3.73 0.76
N ARG A 194 17.72 4.73 0.05
CA ARG A 194 18.03 4.65 -1.39
C ARG A 194 19.08 3.58 -1.70
N LEU A 195 20.11 3.45 -0.86
CA LEU A 195 21.17 2.46 -1.03
C LEU A 195 20.62 1.03 -0.96
N VAL A 196 19.80 0.74 0.05
CA VAL A 196 19.19 -0.58 0.22
C VAL A 196 18.18 -0.87 -0.91
N ASN A 197 17.34 0.10 -1.26
CA ASN A 197 16.36 -0.07 -2.33
C ASN A 197 17.03 -0.27 -3.71
N GLY A 198 18.05 0.53 -4.02
CA GLY A 198 18.82 0.37 -5.25
C GLY A 198 19.55 -0.96 -5.33
N ALA A 199 20.10 -1.45 -4.21
CA ALA A 199 20.75 -2.77 -4.16
C ALA A 199 19.75 -3.93 -4.33
N LEU A 200 18.53 -3.77 -3.83
CA LEU A 200 17.43 -4.71 -4.09
C LEU A 200 17.08 -4.71 -5.58
N GLU A 201 16.84 -3.55 -6.19
CA GLU A 201 16.57 -3.40 -7.63
C GLU A 201 17.68 -4.03 -8.48
N ALA A 202 18.95 -3.80 -8.14
CA ALA A 202 20.09 -4.40 -8.82
C ALA A 202 20.11 -5.94 -8.72
N THR A 203 19.66 -6.50 -7.59
CA THR A 203 19.53 -7.96 -7.39
C THR A 203 18.46 -8.56 -8.29
N PHE A 204 17.32 -7.87 -8.44
CA PHE A 204 16.25 -8.27 -9.35
C PHE A 204 16.70 -8.16 -10.81
N ALA A 205 17.28 -7.03 -11.21
CA ALA A 205 17.75 -6.79 -12.57
C ALA A 205 18.84 -7.79 -13.00
N GLU A 206 19.74 -8.18 -12.10
CA GLU A 206 20.73 -9.22 -12.37
C GLU A 206 20.09 -10.60 -12.61
N SER A 207 19.07 -10.93 -11.83
CA SER A 207 18.34 -12.20 -11.98
C SER A 207 17.57 -12.21 -13.30
N GLU A 208 16.90 -11.11 -13.65
CA GLU A 208 16.22 -10.96 -14.94
C GLU A 208 17.20 -11.06 -16.12
N ALA A 209 18.33 -10.35 -16.06
CA ALA A 209 19.35 -10.43 -17.11
C ALA A 209 19.97 -11.82 -17.25
N THR A 210 19.97 -12.61 -16.18
CA THR A 210 20.37 -14.02 -16.22
C THR A 210 19.27 -14.86 -16.87
N ALA A 211 18.01 -14.69 -16.46
CA ALA A 211 16.88 -15.45 -16.99
C ALA A 211 16.66 -15.24 -18.50
N VAL A 212 16.84 -14.01 -19.00
CA VAL A 212 16.69 -13.67 -20.43
C VAL A 212 17.71 -14.40 -21.32
N LYS A 213 18.87 -14.80 -20.79
CA LYS A 213 19.89 -15.56 -21.54
C LYS A 213 19.52 -17.03 -21.74
N GLY A 214 18.45 -17.50 -21.10
CA GLY A 214 17.99 -18.88 -21.13
C GLY A 214 18.15 -19.59 -19.79
N PRO A 215 17.53 -20.77 -19.64
CA PRO A 215 17.52 -21.53 -18.39
C PRO A 215 18.91 -22.04 -18.01
N GLY A 216 19.12 -22.28 -16.71
CA GLY A 216 20.35 -22.86 -16.16
C GLY A 216 21.31 -21.85 -15.52
N GLY A 217 21.08 -20.55 -15.70
CA GLY A 217 21.77 -19.51 -14.94
C GLY A 217 21.23 -19.39 -13.51
N LYS A 218 22.09 -19.01 -12.56
CA LYS A 218 21.70 -18.83 -11.15
C LYS A 218 20.91 -17.54 -10.95
N LEU A 219 19.71 -17.63 -10.35
CA LEU A 219 18.93 -16.46 -9.96
C LEU A 219 19.20 -16.13 -8.50
N TYR A 220 19.31 -14.83 -8.20
CA TYR A 220 19.50 -14.34 -6.84
C TYR A 220 18.20 -13.92 -6.17
N VAL A 221 17.06 -14.04 -6.85
CA VAL A 221 15.71 -13.91 -6.27
C VAL A 221 15.24 -15.22 -5.64
N THR A 222 14.35 -15.15 -4.65
CA THR A 222 13.80 -16.33 -3.98
C THR A 222 12.76 -17.08 -4.85
N TYR A 223 12.40 -18.29 -4.42
CA TYR A 223 11.57 -19.24 -5.19
C TYR A 223 10.24 -18.67 -5.72
N ASP A 224 9.64 -17.74 -4.99
CA ASP A 224 8.34 -17.12 -5.26
C ASP A 224 8.39 -16.19 -6.48
N ILE A 225 9.55 -15.57 -6.72
CA ILE A 225 9.85 -14.74 -7.90
C ILE A 225 10.50 -15.58 -8.99
N ALA A 226 11.44 -16.48 -8.65
CA ALA A 226 12.15 -17.31 -9.61
C ALA A 226 11.20 -18.08 -10.56
N ARG A 227 10.13 -18.66 -9.99
CA ARG A 227 9.09 -19.40 -10.74
C ARG A 227 8.28 -18.54 -11.73
N GLN A 228 8.42 -17.22 -11.72
CA GLN A 228 7.73 -16.31 -12.63
C GLN A 228 8.55 -16.06 -13.90
N PHE A 229 9.85 -16.37 -13.90
CA PHE A 229 10.68 -16.27 -15.11
C PHE A 229 10.45 -17.46 -16.03
N ALA A 230 10.33 -17.20 -17.33
CA ALA A 230 10.13 -18.24 -18.33
C ALA A 230 11.31 -19.24 -18.34
N GLY A 231 11.01 -20.54 -18.25
CA GLY A 231 12.03 -21.59 -18.22
C GLY A 231 12.65 -21.86 -16.84
N TYR A 232 12.18 -21.18 -15.78
CA TYR A 232 12.66 -21.33 -14.42
C TYR A 232 11.57 -21.91 -13.50
N GLY A 233 11.95 -22.89 -12.69
CA GLY A 233 11.12 -23.41 -11.60
C GLY A 233 11.45 -22.80 -10.24
N ALA A 234 10.73 -23.21 -9.21
CA ALA A 234 10.92 -22.73 -7.85
C ALA A 234 12.30 -23.10 -7.27
N GLU A 235 12.85 -24.23 -7.72
CA GLU A 235 14.16 -24.77 -7.36
C GLU A 235 15.34 -23.92 -7.82
N ALA A 236 15.13 -23.03 -8.78
CA ALA A 236 16.16 -22.13 -9.27
C ALA A 236 16.29 -20.84 -8.44
N GLY A 237 15.40 -20.63 -7.46
CA GLY A 237 15.45 -19.50 -6.56
C GLY A 237 16.54 -19.64 -5.49
N ALA A 238 17.16 -18.51 -5.15
CA ALA A 238 18.10 -18.42 -4.05
C ALA A 238 17.42 -18.70 -2.69
N GLY A 239 18.23 -19.14 -1.73
CA GLY A 239 17.80 -19.18 -0.32
C GLY A 239 17.73 -17.77 0.28
N SER A 240 17.02 -17.63 1.41
CA SER A 240 16.84 -16.34 2.10
C SER A 240 18.16 -15.63 2.41
N SER A 241 19.15 -16.36 2.94
CA SER A 241 20.48 -15.80 3.24
C SER A 241 21.23 -15.36 1.98
N GLU A 242 21.16 -16.15 0.91
CA GLU A 242 21.86 -15.85 -0.33
C GLU A 242 21.27 -14.62 -1.03
N PHE A 243 19.95 -14.47 -1.02
CA PHE A 243 19.26 -13.26 -1.46
C PHE A 243 19.78 -12.03 -0.70
N ALA A 244 19.87 -12.11 0.63
CA ALA A 244 20.36 -11.01 1.47
C ALA A 244 21.86 -10.71 1.22
N ASP A 245 22.71 -11.75 1.11
CA ASP A 245 24.13 -11.60 0.82
C ASP A 245 24.37 -10.92 -0.53
N ARG A 246 23.50 -11.20 -1.52
CA ARG A 246 23.59 -10.55 -2.83
C ARG A 246 23.24 -9.07 -2.75
N ILE A 247 22.22 -8.70 -1.98
CA ILE A 247 21.88 -7.29 -1.73
C ILE A 247 23.05 -6.58 -1.03
N ILE A 248 23.65 -7.18 0.00
CA ILE A 248 24.84 -6.62 0.68
C ILE A 248 26.00 -6.42 -0.30
N THR A 249 26.18 -7.33 -1.25
CA THR A 249 27.22 -7.21 -2.28
C THR A 249 26.97 -6.01 -3.18
N HIS A 250 25.72 -5.75 -3.57
CA HIS A 250 25.35 -4.57 -4.36
C HIS A 250 25.47 -3.27 -3.56
N VAL A 251 25.06 -3.28 -2.29
CA VAL A 251 25.26 -2.13 -1.37
C VAL A 251 26.73 -1.72 -1.31
N LYS A 252 27.67 -2.66 -1.21
CA LYS A 252 29.12 -2.37 -1.15
C LYS A 252 29.72 -1.82 -2.45
N LYS A 253 29.00 -1.92 -3.57
CA LYS A 253 29.45 -1.44 -4.89
C LYS A 253 28.91 -0.05 -5.24
N MET A 254 27.86 0.39 -4.54
CA MET A 254 27.23 1.71 -4.70
C MET A 254 27.91 2.73 -3.80
#